data_AF-A0A2J8XFP0-F1
#
_entry.id   AF-A0A2J8XFP0-F1
#
_cell.length_a   1.000
_cell.length_b   1.000
_cell.length_c   1.000
_cell.angle_alpha   90.00
_cell.angle_beta   90.00
_cell.angle_gamma   90.00
#
_symmetry.space_group_name_H-M   'P 1'
#
loop_
_entity.id
_entity.type
_entity.pdbx_description
1 polymer ?
#
loop_
_entity_poly.entity_id
_entity_poly.type
_entity_poly.pdbx_seq_one_letter_code
_entity_poly.pdbx_strand_id
1 'polypeptide(L)'
;MTSLHGLKKVKFQAKLEHEYIHNFKLLQASFKRMNVDKVIPVEKLVKGRFQDNLDFIQWFKKFYDANYDGKEYDPVEARQGQDAIPPPDPGEQIFNLPKKSHHANSPTAGAAKSSPAAKPGSTPSRPSSAKRAS
;
A
#
# COMPACT_ATOMS: atom_id res chain seq x y z
N MET A 1 -3.16 -10.73 -18.92
CA MET A 1 -1.71 -10.85 -18.60
C MET A 1 -1.20 -12.27 -18.85
N THR A 2 -0.42 -12.48 -19.91
CA THR A 2 0.23 -13.77 -20.21
C THR A 2 1.43 -13.95 -19.27
N SER A 3 1.48 -15.07 -18.54
CA SER A 3 2.58 -15.55 -17.67
C SER A 3 3.77 -14.61 -17.45
N LEU A 4 3.91 -14.09 -16.22
CA LEU A 4 5.05 -13.29 -15.78
C LEU A 4 6.35 -14.08 -15.98
N HIS A 5 7.07 -13.72 -17.05
CA HIS A 5 8.22 -14.44 -17.56
C HIS A 5 9.43 -14.29 -16.63
N GLY A 6 9.45 -15.05 -15.53
CA GLY A 6 10.50 -14.95 -14.52
C GLY A 6 10.11 -15.43 -13.14
N LEU A 7 8.83 -15.72 -12.87
CA LEU A 7 8.35 -16.06 -11.53
C LEU A 7 9.10 -17.27 -10.92
N LYS A 8 9.42 -18.29 -11.74
CA LYS A 8 10.23 -19.47 -11.33
C LYS A 8 11.66 -19.12 -10.88
N LYS A 9 12.18 -17.95 -11.26
CA LYS A 9 13.53 -17.48 -10.93
C LYS A 9 13.53 -16.50 -9.76
N VAL A 10 12.35 -16.09 -9.29
CA VAL A 10 12.21 -15.18 -8.15
C VAL A 10 12.57 -15.93 -6.88
N LYS A 11 13.37 -15.28 -6.03
CA LYS A 11 13.70 -15.77 -4.69
C LYS A 11 12.68 -15.21 -3.69
N PHE A 12 11.63 -15.96 -3.39
CA PHE A 12 10.56 -15.52 -2.47
C PHE A 12 10.99 -15.46 -1.00
N GLN A 13 12.01 -16.23 -0.63
CA GLN A 13 12.61 -16.25 0.70
C GLN A 13 13.96 -15.51 0.74
N ALA A 14 14.12 -14.48 -0.11
CA ALA A 14 15.32 -13.66 -0.15
C ALA A 14 15.57 -12.97 1.21
N LYS A 15 16.83 -13.00 1.68
CA LYS A 15 17.26 -12.37 2.94
C LYS A 15 18.45 -11.44 2.78
N LEU A 16 19.20 -11.59 1.68
CA LEU A 16 20.42 -10.84 1.44
C LEU A 16 20.24 -9.84 0.30
N GLU A 17 20.96 -8.71 0.36
CA GLU A 17 20.85 -7.61 -0.61
C GLU A 17 21.01 -8.09 -2.06
N HIS A 18 22.00 -8.95 -2.32
CA HIS A 18 22.24 -9.50 -3.66
C HIS A 18 21.06 -10.33 -4.20
N GLU A 19 20.25 -10.92 -3.33
CA GLU A 19 19.04 -11.65 -3.71
C GLU A 19 17.89 -10.71 -4.08
N TYR A 20 17.75 -9.60 -3.34
CA TYR A 20 16.81 -8.54 -3.70
C TYR A 20 17.21 -7.89 -5.04
N ILE A 21 18.50 -7.62 -5.26
CA ILE A 21 19.02 -7.10 -6.53
C ILE A 21 18.63 -8.05 -7.69
N HIS A 22 18.86 -9.36 -7.53
CA HIS A 22 18.46 -10.36 -8.51
C HIS A 22 16.96 -10.31 -8.83
N ASN A 23 16.11 -10.26 -7.80
CA ASN A 23 14.65 -10.16 -7.98
C ASN A 23 14.26 -8.88 -8.74
N PHE A 24 14.83 -7.72 -8.39
CA PHE A 24 14.56 -6.47 -9.11
C PHE A 24 15.07 -6.48 -10.55
N LYS A 25 16.17 -7.18 -10.86
CA LYS A 25 16.64 -7.37 -12.24
C LYS A 25 15.66 -8.20 -13.07
N LEU A 26 15.03 -9.22 -12.48
CA LEU A 26 13.94 -9.96 -13.14
C LEU A 26 12.73 -9.06 -13.43
N LEU A 27 12.39 -8.16 -12.50
CA LEU A 27 11.32 -7.19 -12.70
C LEU A 27 11.65 -6.20 -13.83
N GLN A 28 12.88 -5.65 -13.85
CA GLN A 28 13.35 -4.78 -14.94
C GLN A 28 13.25 -5.48 -16.30
N ALA A 29 13.68 -6.74 -16.38
CA ALA A 29 13.59 -7.51 -17.62
C ALA A 29 12.14 -7.73 -18.07
N SER A 30 11.21 -7.90 -17.13
CA SER A 30 9.79 -8.04 -17.42
C SER A 30 9.19 -6.73 -17.94
N PHE A 31 9.53 -5.60 -17.34
CA PHE A 31 9.10 -4.27 -17.79
C PHE A 31 9.63 -3.95 -19.19
N LYS A 32 10.91 -4.25 -19.46
CA LYS A 32 11.51 -4.07 -20.78
C LYS A 32 10.77 -4.86 -21.87
N ARG A 33 10.34 -6.10 -21.57
CA ARG A 33 9.59 -6.94 -22.52
C ARG A 33 8.17 -6.44 -22.79
N MET A 34 7.58 -5.74 -21.84
CA MET A 34 6.23 -5.18 -21.94
C MET A 34 6.27 -3.69 -22.32
N ASN A 35 7.42 -3.18 -22.74
CA ASN A 35 7.64 -1.77 -23.11
C ASN A 35 7.16 -0.78 -22.03
N VAL A 36 7.46 -1.07 -20.76
CA VAL A 36 7.16 -0.18 -19.63
C VAL A 36 8.38 0.71 -19.37
N ASP A 37 8.26 2.00 -19.64
CA ASP A 37 9.36 2.98 -19.53
C ASP A 37 9.68 3.43 -18.09
N LYS A 38 9.06 2.83 -17.07
CA LYS A 38 9.34 3.17 -15.68
C LYS A 38 10.73 2.67 -15.27
N VAL A 39 11.60 3.62 -14.91
CA VAL A 39 12.88 3.32 -14.28
C VAL A 39 12.66 2.86 -12.83
N ILE A 40 13.21 1.69 -12.50
CA ILE A 40 13.18 1.11 -11.15
C ILE A 40 14.50 1.47 -10.44
N PRO A 41 14.49 2.27 -9.35
CA PRO A 41 15.69 2.69 -8.63
C PRO A 41 16.23 1.58 -7.71
N VAL A 42 16.69 0.48 -8.30
CA VAL A 42 17.05 -0.78 -7.60
C VAL A 42 17.94 -0.55 -6.38
N GLU A 43 19.03 0.19 -6.52
CA GLU A 43 19.99 0.43 -5.42
C GLU A 43 19.37 1.10 -4.19
N LYS A 44 18.33 1.91 -4.39
CA LYS A 44 17.62 2.59 -3.30
C LYS A 44 16.56 1.68 -2.68
N LEU A 45 15.89 0.89 -3.52
CA LEU A 45 14.86 -0.05 -3.08
C LEU A 45 15.46 -1.17 -2.23
N VAL A 46 16.57 -1.77 -2.67
CA VAL A 46 17.22 -2.89 -1.95
C VAL A 46 17.81 -2.46 -0.60
N LYS A 47 18.11 -1.16 -0.43
CA LYS A 47 18.53 -0.57 0.84
C LYS A 47 17.38 -0.21 1.78
N GLY A 48 16.13 -0.54 1.43
CA GLY A 48 14.98 -0.28 2.28
C GLY A 48 14.68 1.21 2.49
N ARG A 49 15.15 2.11 1.60
CA ARG A 49 14.86 3.56 1.69
C ARG A 49 13.34 3.78 1.62
N PHE A 50 12.73 4.27 2.70
CA PHE A 50 11.28 4.40 2.81
C PHE A 50 10.67 5.26 1.70
N GLN A 51 11.26 6.43 1.43
CA GLN A 51 10.74 7.37 0.43
C GLN A 51 10.72 6.76 -0.99
N ASP A 52 11.81 6.11 -1.39
CA ASP A 52 11.94 5.49 -2.71
C ASP A 52 11.02 4.27 -2.86
N ASN A 53 10.88 3.46 -1.80
CA ASN A 53 9.96 2.31 -1.78
C ASN A 53 8.49 2.76 -1.85
N LEU A 54 8.12 3.79 -1.09
CA LEU A 54 6.76 4.32 -1.10
C LEU A 54 6.41 4.94 -2.45
N ASP A 55 7.31 5.73 -3.04
CA ASP A 55 7.13 6.29 -4.39
C ASP A 55 6.93 5.18 -5.44
N PHE A 56 7.76 4.14 -5.38
CA PHE A 56 7.67 3.02 -6.30
C PHE A 56 6.33 2.27 -6.17
N ILE A 57 5.91 1.92 -4.94
CA ILE A 57 4.66 1.19 -4.71
C ILE A 57 3.44 2.04 -5.07
N GLN A 58 3.48 3.35 -4.80
CA GLN A 58 2.38 4.24 -5.16
C GLN A 58 2.21 4.30 -6.68
N TRP A 59 3.31 4.44 -7.43
CA TRP A 59 3.26 4.34 -8.89
C TRP A 59 2.80 2.94 -9.34
N PHE A 60 3.32 1.88 -8.74
CA PHE A 60 3.02 0.50 -9.13
C PHE A 60 1.53 0.19 -8.98
N LYS A 61 0.88 0.70 -7.92
CA LYS A 61 -0.58 0.56 -7.74
C LYS A 61 -1.35 1.21 -8.89
N LYS A 62 -0.99 2.44 -9.28
CA LYS A 62 -1.61 3.13 -10.43
C LYS A 62 -1.39 2.36 -11.73
N PHE A 63 -0.18 1.84 -11.93
CA PHE A 63 0.16 0.99 -13.07
C PHE A 63 -0.69 -0.30 -13.08
N TYR A 64 -0.83 -0.97 -11.94
CA TYR A 64 -1.64 -2.17 -11.81
C TYR A 64 -3.11 -1.90 -12.14
N ASP A 65 -3.71 -0.86 -11.55
CA ASP A 65 -5.12 -0.51 -11.76
C ASP A 65 -5.45 -0.19 -13.21
N ALA A 66 -4.52 0.46 -13.93
CA ALA A 66 -4.69 0.80 -15.34
C ALA A 66 -4.57 -0.41 -16.29
N ASN A 67 -3.96 -1.52 -15.84
CA ASN A 67 -3.64 -2.67 -16.70
C ASN A 67 -4.33 -3.97 -16.28
N TYR A 68 -4.97 -4.01 -15.11
CA TYR A 68 -5.61 -5.21 -14.60
C TYR A 68 -6.91 -5.50 -15.37
N ASP A 69 -7.00 -6.72 -15.92
CA ASP A 69 -8.11 -7.18 -16.77
C ASP A 69 -9.22 -7.91 -16.00
N GLY A 70 -9.20 -7.86 -14.66
CA GLY A 70 -10.20 -8.47 -13.79
C GLY A 70 -10.03 -9.97 -13.56
N LYS A 71 -8.99 -10.59 -14.12
CA LYS A 71 -8.77 -12.04 -14.02
C LYS A 71 -8.34 -12.46 -12.63
N GLU A 72 -8.98 -13.52 -12.14
CA GLU A 72 -8.59 -14.17 -10.90
C GLU A 72 -7.16 -14.72 -11.00
N TYR A 73 -6.40 -14.54 -9.93
CA TYR A 73 -5.00 -14.94 -9.84
C TYR A 73 -4.77 -15.56 -8.46
N ASP A 74 -4.39 -16.84 -8.43
CA ASP A 74 -3.95 -17.51 -7.21
C ASP A 74 -2.45 -17.26 -6.98
N PRO A 75 -2.08 -16.44 -5.97
CA PRO A 75 -0.68 -16.13 -5.72
C PRO A 75 0.08 -17.29 -5.08
N VAL A 76 -0.58 -18.25 -4.42
CA VAL A 76 0.06 -19.42 -3.79
C VAL A 76 0.42 -20.43 -4.86
N GLU A 77 -0.52 -20.74 -5.75
CA GLU A 77 -0.26 -21.64 -6.89
C GLU A 77 0.81 -21.07 -7.82
N ALA A 78 0.78 -19.77 -8.11
CA ALA A 78 1.79 -19.13 -8.95
C ALA A 78 3.20 -19.23 -8.35
N ARG A 79 3.31 -19.24 -7.01
CA ARG A 79 4.56 -19.49 -6.29
C ARG A 79 4.89 -20.97 -6.08
N GLN A 80 4.06 -21.88 -6.59
CA GLN A 80 4.22 -23.32 -6.42
C GLN A 80 4.24 -23.72 -4.93
N GLY A 81 3.43 -23.04 -4.11
CA GLY A 81 3.36 -23.29 -2.67
C GLY A 81 4.50 -22.69 -1.84
N GLN A 82 5.42 -21.92 -2.44
CA GLN A 82 6.44 -21.21 -1.66
C GLN A 82 5.82 -20.07 -0.84
N ASP A 83 6.22 -19.99 0.43
CA ASP A 83 5.92 -18.86 1.28
C ASP A 83 6.56 -17.58 0.70
N ALA A 84 5.82 -16.47 0.71
CA ALA A 84 6.30 -15.15 0.29
C ALA A 84 6.58 -14.21 1.45
N ILE A 85 6.21 -14.60 2.67
CA ILE A 85 6.42 -13.82 3.87
C ILE A 85 7.72 -14.33 4.48
N PRO A 86 8.82 -13.56 4.47
CA PRO A 86 9.96 -13.91 5.28
C PRO A 86 9.52 -13.94 6.76
N PRO A 87 10.04 -14.86 7.58
CA PRO A 87 9.72 -14.89 9.01
C PRO A 87 9.94 -13.50 9.60
N PRO A 88 9.00 -12.98 10.41
CA PRO A 88 9.17 -11.68 11.03
C PRO A 88 10.49 -11.69 11.80
N ASP A 89 11.40 -10.78 11.44
CA ASP A 89 12.59 -10.52 12.25
C ASP A 89 12.11 -10.09 13.64
N PRO A 90 12.59 -10.68 14.75
CA PRO A 90 12.19 -10.30 16.10
C PRO A 90 12.35 -8.81 16.44
N GLY A 91 12.98 -7.98 15.60
CA GLY A 91 13.19 -6.55 15.81
C GLY A 91 12.40 -5.56 14.94
N GLU A 92 11.75 -5.97 13.86
CA GLU A 92 11.12 -5.01 12.93
C GLU A 92 9.62 -4.87 13.14
N GLN A 93 9.22 -3.74 13.72
CA GLN A 93 7.82 -3.29 13.72
C GLN A 93 7.44 -2.87 12.29
N ILE A 94 7.05 -3.86 11.49
CA ILE A 94 6.35 -3.64 10.22
C ILE A 94 5.04 -2.98 10.61
N PHE A 95 5.00 -1.65 10.50
CA PHE A 95 3.87 -0.74 10.62
C PHE A 95 2.60 -1.39 11.21
N ASN A 96 2.18 -0.98 12.41
CA ASN A 96 0.87 -1.31 13.01
C ASN A 96 -0.26 -1.13 11.97
N LEU A 97 -0.49 -2.15 11.16
CA LEU A 97 -1.58 -2.25 10.24
C LEU A 97 -2.70 -2.88 11.06
N PRO A 98 -3.80 -2.15 11.35
CA PRO A 98 -4.90 -2.74 12.07
C PRO A 98 -5.37 -3.96 11.26
N LYS A 99 -5.29 -5.15 11.88
CA LYS A 99 -5.86 -6.37 11.32
C LYS A 99 -7.36 -6.16 11.18
N LYS A 100 -7.82 -5.72 10.01
CA LYS A 100 -9.25 -5.77 9.70
C LYS A 100 -9.54 -7.20 9.30
N SER A 101 -10.03 -7.97 10.27
CA SER A 101 -10.58 -9.30 10.07
C SER A 101 -11.76 -9.18 9.09
N HIS A 102 -11.57 -9.67 7.87
CA HIS A 102 -12.68 -9.93 6.97
C HIS A 102 -13.32 -11.26 7.40
N HIS A 103 -14.19 -11.19 8.41
CA HIS A 103 -15.24 -12.18 8.59
C HIS A 103 -16.57 -11.49 8.34
N ALA A 104 -17.20 -11.90 7.24
CA ALA A 104 -18.59 -11.63 6.98
C ALA A 104 -19.43 -12.18 8.12
N ASN A 105 -20.30 -11.33 8.68
CA ASN A 105 -21.64 -11.70 9.14
C ASN A 105 -22.40 -10.42 9.47
N SER A 106 -23.42 -10.11 8.67
CA SER A 106 -24.55 -9.31 9.13
C SER A 106 -25.29 -10.11 10.21
N PRO A 107 -25.83 -9.45 11.25
CA PRO A 107 -27.28 -9.28 11.27
C PRO A 107 -27.80 -7.96 11.86
N THR A 108 -28.92 -7.55 11.28
CA THR A 108 -30.14 -6.91 11.82
C THR A 108 -30.17 -6.12 13.15
N ALA A 109 -30.82 -4.95 13.06
CA ALA A 109 -31.71 -4.25 13.99
C ALA A 109 -31.41 -4.23 15.51
N GLY A 110 -31.21 -3.01 16.05
CA GLY A 110 -31.26 -2.71 17.48
C GLY A 110 -31.49 -1.22 17.74
N ALA A 111 -32.42 -0.92 18.64
CA ALA A 111 -33.12 0.34 18.82
C ALA A 111 -32.34 1.49 19.50
N ALA A 112 -33.01 2.65 19.48
CA ALA A 112 -32.56 3.99 19.80
C ALA A 112 -32.50 4.38 21.30
N LYS A 113 -32.02 5.63 21.50
CA LYS A 113 -32.11 6.56 22.66
C LYS A 113 -30.90 6.52 23.59
N SER A 114 -30.26 7.64 23.90
CA SER A 114 -30.85 8.83 24.54
C SER A 114 -30.07 10.15 24.26
N SER A 115 -30.81 11.26 24.15
CA SER A 115 -30.30 12.64 24.28
C SER A 115 -30.16 13.05 25.76
N PRO A 116 -29.51 14.19 26.05
CA PRO A 116 -30.32 15.34 26.46
C PRO A 116 -29.84 16.68 25.88
N ALA A 117 -30.81 17.57 25.67
CA ALA A 117 -30.64 18.95 25.22
C ALA A 117 -30.70 19.93 26.41
N ALA A 118 -29.90 21.00 26.39
CA ALA A 118 -30.25 22.28 27.00
C ALA A 118 -29.39 23.43 26.43
N LYS A 119 -30.05 24.41 25.79
CA LYS A 119 -29.64 25.81 25.57
C LYS A 119 -30.77 26.65 26.21
N PRO A 120 -30.54 27.88 26.74
CA PRO A 120 -30.49 29.08 25.87
C PRO A 120 -29.73 30.31 26.42
N GLY A 121 -29.55 31.34 25.58
CA GLY A 121 -29.19 32.73 25.95
C GLY A 121 -28.03 33.32 25.14
N SER A 122 -28.28 33.92 23.97
CA SER A 122 -28.51 35.37 23.73
C SER A 122 -27.23 36.22 23.55
N THR A 123 -26.89 36.50 22.28
CA THR A 123 -26.13 37.68 21.78
C THR A 123 -26.89 38.99 22.07
N PRO A 124 -26.40 40.25 21.86
CA PRO A 124 -25.32 40.68 20.93
C PRO A 124 -24.45 41.89 21.38
N SER A 125 -23.38 42.23 20.64
CA SER A 125 -23.11 43.61 20.13
C SER A 125 -21.73 43.73 19.45
N ARG A 126 -21.71 44.56 18.41
CA ARG A 126 -20.65 44.85 17.41
C ARG A 126 -20.08 46.27 17.69
N PRO A 127 -19.24 46.87 16.83
CA PRO A 127 -17.79 46.75 16.59
C PRO A 127 -16.97 47.94 17.16
N SER A 128 -15.62 47.93 17.07
CA SER A 128 -14.85 49.18 17.04
C SER A 128 -13.66 49.10 16.07
N SER A 129 -13.52 50.19 15.31
CA SER A 129 -12.57 50.46 14.24
C SER A 129 -11.22 50.94 14.80
N ALA A 130 -10.11 50.52 14.17
CA ALA A 130 -8.84 51.23 14.28
C ALA A 130 -7.99 51.08 13.01
N LYS A 131 -8.13 52.06 12.12
CA LYS A 131 -7.07 52.91 11.56
C LYS A 131 -5.76 52.23 11.13
N ARG A 132 -5.45 52.28 9.83
CA ARG A 132 -4.06 52.35 9.37
C ARG A 132 -3.94 53.30 8.17
N ALA A 133 -3.06 54.28 8.34
CA ALA A 133 -2.67 55.27 7.37
C ALA A 133 -1.39 54.82 6.67
N SER A 134 -1.36 54.94 5.34
CA SER A 134 -0.29 55.50 4.50
C SER A 134 -0.70 55.32 3.04
#